data_AF-M0FSI2-F1
#
_entry.id   AF-M0FSI2-F1
#
_cell.length_a   1.000
_cell.length_b   1.000
_cell.length_c   1.000
_cell.angle_alpha   90.00
_cell.angle_beta   90.00
_cell.angle_gamma   90.00
#
_symmetry.space_group_name_H-M   'P 1'
#
loop_
_entity.id
_entity.type
_entity.pdbx_description
1 polymer ?
#
loop_
_entity_poly.entity_id
_entity_poly.type
_entity_poly.pdbx_seq_one_letter_code
_entity_poly.pdbx_strand_id
1 'polypeptide(L)'
;MTSTLSVGEVTALLLDERFYSNPLRPKTFYKLLYFADKELNDVGLDTDIQHFWYKFGTMAKTGGSPVTVDWSDDSREVRCSLSASQLSLPREEETKARLALSRALNRLYEQNTEGLTDDMYEDAPYDVQRHYRRLDKQLSNAIDDKPDYPEVDSSREAVINTVFDIIDTFPVDDYPWLEQDLDLWYSVVSAELDAEEYRPQKALKVSELFWTIFCIDLAQRENTGLTPEEIAEELDTQDLEGRQEDIRKELELIERERSRLHTDLEENQVVSEAADGVAIALLGLSPAP
;
A
#
# COMPACT_ATOMS: atom_id res chain seq x y z
N MET A 1 14.99 -21.50 -29.50
CA MET A 1 13.75 -20.90 -28.99
C MET A 1 13.91 -20.97 -27.49
N THR A 2 14.02 -19.83 -26.82
CA THR A 2 13.98 -19.76 -25.36
C THR A 2 12.59 -20.21 -24.92
N SER A 3 12.51 -21.11 -23.95
CA SER A 3 11.23 -21.45 -23.36
C SER A 3 10.80 -20.30 -22.44
N THR A 4 9.54 -19.86 -22.57
CA THR A 4 8.96 -18.87 -21.65
C THR A 4 8.58 -19.60 -20.37
N LEU A 5 9.15 -19.18 -19.24
CA LEU A 5 8.85 -19.77 -17.94
C LEU A 5 7.52 -19.23 -17.42
N SER A 6 6.63 -20.14 -17.04
CA SER A 6 5.35 -19.75 -16.45
C SER A 6 5.48 -19.35 -14.99
N VAL A 7 4.55 -18.52 -14.48
CA VAL A 7 4.46 -18.17 -13.04
C VAL A 7 4.48 -19.40 -12.12
N GLY A 8 3.86 -20.51 -12.56
CA GLY A 8 3.87 -21.78 -11.82
C GLY A 8 5.24 -22.44 -11.75
N GLU A 9 5.99 -22.43 -12.86
CA GLU A 9 7.35 -22.98 -12.93
C GLU A 9 8.33 -22.15 -12.12
N VAL A 10 8.26 -20.82 -12.24
CA VAL A 10 9.06 -19.90 -11.43
C VAL A 10 8.76 -20.08 -9.95
N THR A 11 7.49 -20.19 -9.57
CA THR A 11 7.09 -20.44 -8.17
C THR A 11 7.59 -21.79 -7.67
N ALA A 12 7.48 -22.85 -8.47
CA ALA A 12 7.95 -24.18 -8.10
C ALA A 12 9.47 -24.20 -7.83
N LEU A 13 10.25 -23.53 -8.69
CA LEU A 13 11.69 -23.37 -8.49
C LEU A 13 12.02 -22.51 -7.27
N LEU A 14 11.31 -21.39 -7.07
CA LEU A 14 11.51 -20.52 -5.89
C LEU A 14 11.27 -21.25 -4.58
N LEU A 15 10.20 -22.06 -4.50
CA LEU A 15 9.89 -22.84 -3.31
C LEU A 15 10.91 -23.95 -3.05
N ASP A 16 11.50 -24.53 -4.10
CA ASP A 16 12.54 -25.56 -4.02
C ASP A 16 13.91 -24.98 -3.59
N GLU A 17 14.27 -23.79 -4.08
CA GLU A 17 15.54 -23.10 -3.75
C GLU A 17 15.52 -22.42 -2.37
N ARG A 18 14.35 -22.26 -1.76
CA ARG A 18 14.20 -21.52 -0.51
C ARG A 18 14.76 -22.29 0.69
N PHE A 19 15.54 -21.60 1.53
CA PHE A 19 16.17 -22.21 2.71
C PHE A 19 15.22 -22.42 3.89
N TYR A 20 14.21 -21.55 4.05
CA TYR A 20 13.33 -21.57 5.22
C TYR A 20 12.10 -22.47 5.01
N SER A 21 11.77 -23.27 6.02
CA SER A 21 10.58 -24.12 6.04
C SER A 21 9.29 -23.38 6.43
N ASN A 22 9.39 -22.14 6.93
CA ASN A 22 8.20 -21.36 7.28
C ASN A 22 7.37 -21.08 6.02
N PRO A 23 6.04 -21.04 6.09
CA PRO A 23 5.21 -20.66 4.94
C PRO A 23 5.66 -19.34 4.31
N LEU A 24 5.69 -19.29 2.97
CA LEU A 24 5.94 -18.05 2.25
C LEU A 24 4.68 -17.18 2.30
N ARG A 25 4.81 -15.96 2.84
CA ARG A 25 3.68 -15.04 2.97
C ARG A 25 3.32 -14.40 1.61
N PRO A 26 2.03 -14.11 1.33
CA PRO A 26 1.59 -13.49 0.08
C PRO A 26 2.34 -12.21 -0.30
N LYS A 27 2.46 -11.25 0.61
CA LYS A 27 3.20 -9.99 0.36
C LYS A 27 4.62 -10.28 -0.14
N THR A 28 5.36 -11.11 0.59
CA THR A 28 6.74 -11.49 0.25
C THR A 28 6.82 -12.21 -1.10
N PHE A 29 5.86 -13.09 -1.38
CA PHE A 29 5.80 -13.84 -2.63
C PHE A 29 5.71 -12.93 -3.86
N TYR A 30 4.84 -11.92 -3.85
CA TYR A 30 4.73 -11.00 -4.99
C TYR A 30 6.00 -10.19 -5.22
N LYS A 31 6.69 -9.76 -4.14
CA LYS A 31 8.00 -9.09 -4.27
C LYS A 31 9.04 -10.03 -4.88
N LEU A 32 9.07 -11.28 -4.42
CA LEU A 32 9.95 -12.28 -5.00
C LEU A 32 9.66 -12.53 -6.47
N LEU A 33 8.39 -12.62 -6.89
CA LEU A 33 8.05 -12.78 -8.31
C LEU A 33 8.51 -11.60 -9.15
N TYR A 34 8.33 -10.36 -8.66
CA TYR A 34 8.78 -9.17 -9.36
C TYR A 34 10.30 -9.17 -9.59
N PHE A 35 11.10 -9.43 -8.55
CA PHE A 35 12.55 -9.49 -8.69
C PHE A 35 13.03 -10.74 -9.42
N ALA A 36 12.32 -11.86 -9.29
CA ALA A 36 12.59 -13.08 -10.04
C ALA A 36 12.44 -12.85 -11.55
N ASP A 37 11.36 -12.20 -11.97
CA ASP A 37 11.13 -11.84 -13.37
C ASP A 37 12.28 -10.98 -13.92
N LYS A 38 12.68 -9.93 -13.18
CA LYS A 38 13.84 -9.10 -13.56
C LYS A 38 15.14 -9.91 -13.69
N GLU A 39 15.48 -10.72 -12.68
CA GLU A 39 16.70 -11.52 -12.69
C GLU A 39 16.69 -12.61 -13.77
N LEU A 40 15.52 -13.17 -14.11
CA LEU A 40 15.35 -14.15 -15.19
C LEU A 40 15.54 -13.49 -16.56
N ASN A 41 14.91 -12.33 -16.78
CA ASN A 41 15.08 -11.55 -18.00
C ASN A 41 16.54 -11.12 -18.20
N ASP A 42 17.24 -10.73 -17.13
CA ASP A 42 18.66 -10.35 -17.16
C ASP A 42 19.59 -11.50 -17.61
N VAL A 43 19.20 -12.76 -17.37
CA VAL A 43 19.94 -13.94 -17.86
C VAL A 43 19.41 -14.49 -19.19
N GLY A 44 18.48 -13.77 -19.84
CA GLY A 44 17.91 -14.11 -21.14
C GLY A 44 16.88 -15.22 -21.10
N LEU A 45 16.16 -15.38 -19.98
CA LEU A 45 15.02 -16.28 -19.85
C LEU A 45 13.74 -15.46 -19.76
N ASP A 46 12.88 -15.61 -20.78
CA ASP A 46 11.60 -14.92 -20.82
C ASP A 46 10.63 -15.53 -19.79
N THR A 47 9.77 -14.71 -19.19
CA THR A 47 8.69 -15.18 -18.31
C THR A 47 7.31 -14.70 -18.79
N ASP A 48 6.25 -15.37 -18.36
CA ASP A 48 4.87 -14.93 -18.56
C ASP A 48 4.29 -14.22 -17.31
N ILE A 49 5.14 -13.79 -16.38
CA ILE A 49 4.72 -13.21 -15.11
C ILE A 49 4.10 -11.83 -15.34
N GLN A 50 2.78 -11.83 -15.48
CA GLN A 50 2.02 -10.59 -15.56
C GLN A 50 1.87 -9.97 -14.17
N HIS A 51 2.07 -8.66 -14.08
CA HIS A 51 1.97 -7.91 -12.82
C HIS A 51 1.27 -6.57 -12.99
N PHE A 52 0.78 -6.04 -11.87
CA PHE A 52 0.16 -4.73 -11.75
C PHE A 52 0.55 -4.08 -10.43
N TRP A 53 0.52 -2.75 -10.37
CA TRP A 53 0.85 -1.99 -9.15
C TRP A 53 -0.34 -1.90 -8.19
N TYR A 54 -0.15 -2.29 -6.92
CA TYR A 54 -1.20 -2.20 -5.89
C TYR A 54 -0.69 -2.12 -4.44
N LYS A 55 -1.07 -1.06 -3.72
CA LYS A 55 -0.85 -0.76 -2.28
C LYS A 55 0.58 -0.79 -1.76
N PHE A 56 1.25 -1.94 -1.83
CA PHE A 56 2.59 -2.17 -1.32
C PHE A 56 3.52 -2.56 -2.47
N GLY A 57 3.26 -1.98 -3.64
CA GLY A 57 3.91 -2.17 -4.92
C GLY A 57 3.32 -3.30 -5.77
N THR A 58 4.10 -4.09 -6.51
CA THR A 58 3.49 -4.99 -7.51
C THR A 58 2.84 -6.24 -6.91
N MET A 59 1.76 -6.67 -7.55
CA MET A 59 1.10 -7.98 -7.44
C MET A 59 1.20 -8.69 -8.78
N ALA A 60 1.23 -10.01 -8.77
CA ALA A 60 1.30 -10.83 -9.99
C ALA A 60 0.01 -11.61 -10.17
N LYS A 61 -0.37 -11.86 -11.43
CA LYS A 61 -1.50 -12.74 -11.73
C LYS A 61 -1.14 -14.17 -11.36
N THR A 62 -1.99 -14.80 -10.56
CA THR A 62 -1.87 -16.20 -10.14
C THR A 62 -3.09 -17.04 -10.55
N GLY A 63 -4.21 -16.40 -10.87
CA GLY A 63 -5.42 -17.00 -11.42
C GLY A 63 -5.14 -17.80 -12.68
N GLY A 64 -5.66 -19.03 -12.72
CA GLY A 64 -5.42 -19.97 -13.80
C GLY A 64 -4.04 -20.65 -13.77
N SER A 65 -3.19 -20.35 -12.80
CA SER A 65 -1.90 -21.02 -12.60
C SER A 65 -1.97 -22.16 -11.56
N PRO A 66 -0.94 -23.01 -11.46
CA PRO A 66 -0.80 -24.00 -10.39
C PRO A 66 -0.58 -23.41 -8.98
N VAL A 67 -0.49 -22.08 -8.85
CA VAL A 67 -0.22 -21.36 -7.61
C VAL A 67 -1.52 -21.03 -6.88
N THR A 68 -1.51 -21.14 -5.56
CA THR A 68 -2.61 -20.73 -4.69
C THR A 68 -2.07 -19.80 -3.62
N VAL A 69 -2.66 -18.62 -3.49
CA VAL A 69 -2.31 -17.61 -2.49
C VAL A 69 -3.44 -17.52 -1.47
N ASP A 70 -3.19 -17.97 -0.24
CA ASP A 70 -4.15 -17.87 0.86
C ASP A 70 -3.92 -16.57 1.65
N TRP A 71 -4.95 -15.73 1.71
CA TRP A 71 -4.93 -14.45 2.43
C TRP A 71 -5.58 -14.54 3.82
N SER A 72 -6.11 -15.70 4.21
CA SER A 72 -6.75 -15.88 5.51
C SER A 72 -5.75 -15.71 6.67
N ASP A 73 -6.23 -15.14 7.79
CA ASP A 73 -5.38 -14.81 8.94
C ASP A 73 -4.75 -16.05 9.61
N ASP A 74 -5.36 -17.22 9.46
CA ASP A 74 -4.90 -18.47 10.08
C ASP A 74 -3.78 -19.17 9.29
N SER A 75 -3.66 -18.94 7.97
CA SER A 75 -2.67 -19.62 7.13
C SER A 75 -2.22 -18.82 5.92
N ARG A 76 -1.75 -17.57 6.12
CA ARG A 76 -1.14 -16.75 5.06
C ARG A 76 0.05 -17.46 4.38
N GLU A 77 -0.25 -18.27 3.38
CA GLU A 77 0.66 -19.22 2.76
C GLU A 77 0.46 -19.24 1.24
N VAL A 78 1.59 -19.29 0.52
CA VAL A 78 1.63 -19.57 -0.90
C VAL A 78 1.97 -21.03 -1.13
N ARG A 79 1.13 -21.71 -1.90
CA ARG A 79 1.33 -23.11 -2.31
C ARG A 79 1.41 -23.20 -3.82
N CYS A 80 2.21 -24.15 -4.32
CA CYS A 80 2.24 -24.50 -5.73
C CYS A 80 2.00 -26.00 -5.86
N SER A 81 1.06 -26.38 -6.73
CA SER A 81 0.78 -27.79 -7.02
C SER A 81 1.81 -28.43 -7.96
N LEU A 82 2.66 -27.62 -8.60
CA LEU A 82 3.77 -28.04 -9.43
C LEU A 82 5.06 -28.10 -8.59
N SER A 83 5.83 -29.19 -8.69
CA SER A 83 7.15 -29.31 -8.06
C SER A 83 8.29 -29.10 -9.06
N ALA A 84 9.43 -28.62 -8.58
CA ALA A 84 10.62 -28.40 -9.43
C ALA A 84 11.06 -29.66 -10.19
N SER A 85 10.89 -30.85 -9.61
CA SER A 85 11.20 -32.14 -10.24
C SER A 85 10.26 -32.54 -11.39
N GLN A 86 9.10 -31.89 -11.53
CA GLN A 86 8.14 -32.13 -12.61
C GLN A 86 8.41 -31.24 -13.82
N LEU A 87 9.32 -30.26 -13.69
CA LEU A 87 9.65 -29.32 -14.74
C LEU A 87 10.44 -30.00 -15.86
N SER A 88 10.05 -29.71 -17.10
CA SER A 88 10.69 -30.25 -18.30
C SER A 88 11.58 -29.21 -18.97
N LEU A 89 12.43 -28.55 -18.17
CA LEU A 89 13.35 -27.50 -18.66
C LEU A 89 14.67 -28.11 -19.15
N PRO A 90 15.27 -27.57 -20.23
CA PRO A 90 16.64 -27.89 -20.58
C PRO A 90 17.58 -27.60 -19.39
N ARG A 91 18.51 -28.51 -19.10
CA ARG A 91 19.41 -28.39 -17.93
C ARG A 91 20.15 -27.05 -17.84
N GLU A 92 20.53 -26.49 -18.98
CA GLU A 92 21.19 -25.17 -19.03
C GLU A 92 20.24 -24.04 -18.61
N GLU A 93 18.99 -24.06 -19.09
CA GLU A 93 17.96 -23.08 -18.74
C GLU A 93 17.57 -23.23 -17.26
N GLU A 94 17.39 -24.46 -16.77
CA GLU A 94 17.12 -24.71 -15.34
C GLU A 94 18.26 -24.17 -14.45
N THR A 95 19.52 -24.39 -14.84
CA THR A 95 20.68 -23.89 -14.08
C THR A 95 20.71 -22.36 -14.04
N LYS A 96 20.42 -21.70 -15.18
CA LYS A 96 20.33 -20.24 -15.25
C LYS A 96 19.17 -19.71 -14.42
N ALA A 97 18.00 -20.35 -14.50
CA ALA A 97 16.81 -19.99 -13.74
C ALA A 97 17.09 -20.08 -12.24
N ARG A 98 17.59 -21.21 -11.75
CA ARG A 98 17.94 -21.38 -10.32
C ARG A 98 18.96 -20.33 -9.85
N LEU A 99 19.96 -20.00 -10.67
CA LEU A 99 20.91 -18.94 -10.34
C LEU A 99 20.22 -17.57 -10.22
N ALA A 100 19.37 -17.20 -11.17
CA ALA A 100 18.60 -15.94 -11.12
C ALA A 100 17.69 -15.88 -9.89
N LEU A 101 16.94 -16.95 -9.64
CA LEU A 101 16.04 -17.05 -8.48
C LEU A 101 16.79 -17.00 -7.15
N SER A 102 17.98 -17.61 -7.08
CA SER A 102 18.81 -17.53 -5.88
C SER A 102 19.25 -16.09 -5.57
N ARG A 103 19.42 -15.22 -6.57
CA ARG A 103 19.72 -13.80 -6.36
C ARG A 103 18.52 -13.05 -5.78
N ALA A 104 17.33 -13.27 -6.32
CA ALA A 104 16.09 -12.69 -5.77
C ALA A 104 15.86 -13.14 -4.31
N LEU A 105 16.10 -14.41 -4.00
CA LEU A 105 16.02 -14.94 -2.64
C LEU A 105 17.11 -14.37 -1.72
N ASN A 106 18.35 -14.22 -2.19
CA ASN A 106 19.41 -13.60 -1.40
C ASN A 106 19.07 -12.16 -1.03
N ARG A 107 18.48 -11.38 -1.95
CA ARG A 107 17.95 -10.05 -1.61
C ARG A 107 16.94 -10.15 -0.47
N LEU A 108 15.93 -11.03 -0.56
CA LEU A 108 14.98 -11.24 0.55
C LEU A 108 15.68 -11.53 1.89
N TYR A 109 16.73 -12.35 1.89
CA TYR A 109 17.43 -12.73 3.12
C TYR A 109 18.29 -11.61 3.70
N GLU A 110 18.85 -10.75 2.85
CA GLU A 110 19.71 -9.64 3.27
C GLU A 110 18.89 -8.46 3.82
N GLN A 111 17.75 -8.16 3.20
CA GLN A 111 17.00 -6.92 3.46
C GLN A 111 15.53 -7.14 3.89
N ASN A 112 15.10 -8.39 4.06
CA ASN A 112 13.73 -8.76 4.45
C ASN A 112 12.62 -8.30 3.47
N THR A 113 11.35 -8.49 3.83
CA THR A 113 10.22 -8.16 2.94
C THR A 113 10.04 -6.65 2.75
N GLU A 114 10.32 -5.86 3.78
CA GLU A 114 10.15 -4.41 3.73
C GLU A 114 11.27 -3.74 2.94
N GLY A 115 12.52 -4.21 3.06
CA GLY A 115 13.60 -3.75 2.18
C GLY A 115 13.30 -4.04 0.71
N LEU A 116 12.85 -5.26 0.38
CA LEU A 116 12.40 -5.57 -0.99
C LEU A 116 11.24 -4.68 -1.44
N THR A 117 10.35 -4.31 -0.52
CA THR A 117 9.24 -3.41 -0.85
C THR A 117 9.80 -2.05 -1.23
N ASP A 118 10.75 -1.52 -0.47
CA ASP A 118 11.38 -0.23 -0.73
C ASP A 118 12.16 -0.22 -2.06
N ASP A 119 13.00 -1.23 -2.30
CA ASP A 119 13.73 -1.38 -3.58
C ASP A 119 12.78 -1.36 -4.78
N MET A 120 11.64 -2.02 -4.66
CA MET A 120 10.67 -2.07 -5.74
C MET A 120 9.97 -0.71 -5.91
N TYR A 121 9.74 0.07 -4.85
CA TYR A 121 9.18 1.42 -4.95
C TYR A 121 10.10 2.41 -5.69
N GLU A 122 11.41 2.12 -5.79
CA GLU A 122 12.32 2.89 -6.67
C GLU A 122 11.95 2.74 -8.16
N ASP A 123 11.32 1.62 -8.54
CA ASP A 123 10.80 1.36 -9.88
C ASP A 123 9.35 1.85 -10.07
N ALA A 124 8.77 2.55 -9.08
CA ALA A 124 7.38 3.00 -9.14
C ALA A 124 7.17 4.01 -10.29
N PRO A 125 6.07 3.90 -11.06
CA PRO A 125 5.81 4.76 -12.21
C PRO A 125 5.56 6.23 -11.84
N TYR A 126 5.09 6.52 -10.62
CA TYR A 126 4.83 7.87 -10.15
C TYR A 126 5.55 8.18 -8.84
N ASP A 127 6.06 9.41 -8.71
CA ASP A 127 6.77 9.89 -7.51
C ASP A 127 5.91 9.81 -6.25
N VAL A 128 4.60 10.09 -6.39
CA VAL A 128 3.61 10.00 -5.31
C VAL A 128 3.63 8.64 -4.60
N GLN A 129 3.98 7.55 -5.28
CA GLN A 129 4.08 6.22 -4.67
C GLN A 129 5.21 6.15 -3.64
N ARG A 130 6.36 6.76 -3.93
CA ARG A 130 7.48 6.82 -2.99
C ARG A 130 7.15 7.72 -1.79
N HIS A 131 6.51 8.87 -2.04
CA HIS A 131 6.06 9.75 -0.97
C HIS A 131 5.00 9.10 -0.07
N TYR A 132 4.04 8.39 -0.67
CA TYR A 132 3.05 7.62 0.10
C TYR A 132 3.70 6.51 0.93
N ARG A 133 4.64 5.75 0.36
CA ARG A 133 5.40 4.74 1.12
C ARG A 133 6.13 5.35 2.31
N ARG A 134 6.68 6.56 2.17
CA ARG A 134 7.28 7.28 3.30
C ARG A 134 6.24 7.66 4.36
N LEU A 135 5.08 8.18 3.94
CA LEU A 135 3.99 8.54 4.85
C LEU A 135 3.49 7.32 5.65
N ASP A 136 3.27 6.19 4.97
CA ASP A 136 2.86 4.91 5.56
C ASP A 136 3.80 4.47 6.70
N LYS A 137 5.12 4.53 6.46
CA LYS A 137 6.14 4.23 7.49
C LYS A 137 6.09 5.23 8.64
N GLN A 138 5.99 6.51 8.34
CA GLN A 138 5.97 7.57 9.35
C GLN A 138 4.77 7.42 10.30
N LEU A 139 3.57 7.21 9.74
CA LEU A 139 2.33 7.04 10.48
C LEU A 139 2.32 5.73 11.26
N SER A 140 2.79 4.62 10.67
CA SER A 140 2.88 3.32 11.35
C SER A 140 3.81 3.36 12.56
N ASN A 141 5.00 3.95 12.41
CA ASN A 141 5.95 4.14 13.50
C ASN A 141 5.42 5.07 14.61
N ALA A 142 4.58 6.04 14.27
CA ALA A 142 3.98 6.94 15.26
C ALA A 142 2.92 6.22 16.12
N ILE A 143 2.43 5.05 15.68
CA ILE A 143 1.43 4.23 16.38
C ILE A 143 2.10 3.13 17.21
N ASP A 144 3.20 2.54 16.72
CA ASP A 144 3.86 1.40 17.37
C ASP A 144 4.94 1.83 18.37
N ASP A 145 4.84 1.30 19.60
CA ASP A 145 5.88 1.44 20.63
C ASP A 145 7.22 0.77 20.22
N LYS A 146 7.18 -0.13 19.22
CA LYS A 146 8.33 -0.81 18.62
C LYS A 146 8.31 -0.65 17.10
N PRO A 147 8.77 0.50 16.58
CA PRO A 147 8.66 0.80 15.15
C PRO A 147 9.41 -0.22 14.30
N ASP A 148 8.76 -0.66 13.22
CA ASP A 148 9.37 -1.49 12.18
C ASP A 148 10.43 -0.74 11.35
N TYR A 149 10.40 0.61 11.36
CA TYR A 149 11.31 1.48 10.60
C TYR A 149 11.99 2.54 11.49
N PRO A 150 12.83 2.15 12.47
CA PRO A 150 13.38 3.09 13.46
C PRO A 150 14.20 4.24 12.86
N GLU A 151 14.66 4.13 11.62
CA GLU A 151 15.39 5.15 10.88
C GLU A 151 14.51 6.27 10.30
N VAL A 152 13.19 6.07 10.24
CA VAL A 152 12.26 7.03 9.64
C VAL A 152 11.84 8.08 10.67
N ASP A 153 12.03 9.35 10.31
CA ASP A 153 11.56 10.49 11.11
C ASP A 153 10.03 10.61 11.05
N SER A 154 9.39 10.23 12.15
CA SER A 154 7.94 10.29 12.38
C SER A 154 7.49 11.53 13.16
N SER A 155 8.34 12.56 13.28
CA SER A 155 7.93 13.83 13.86
C SER A 155 6.78 14.45 13.06
N ARG A 156 5.88 15.16 13.74
CA ARG A 156 4.72 15.82 13.12
C ARG A 156 5.13 16.71 11.93
N GLU A 157 6.23 17.44 12.03
CA GLU A 157 6.78 18.24 10.94
C GLU A 157 7.21 17.39 9.74
N ALA A 158 7.90 16.28 9.97
CA ALA A 158 8.27 15.36 8.90
C ALA A 158 7.06 14.71 8.23
N VAL A 159 5.98 14.42 8.97
CA VAL A 159 4.72 13.92 8.40
C VAL A 159 4.05 14.99 7.53
N ILE A 160 3.96 16.22 8.02
CA ILE A 160 3.39 17.36 7.28
C ILE A 160 4.13 17.57 5.95
N ASN A 161 5.46 17.55 5.96
CA ASN A 161 6.26 17.69 4.75
C ASN A 161 5.95 16.58 3.73
N THR A 162 5.85 15.33 4.17
CA THR A 162 5.50 14.21 3.26
C THR A 162 4.08 14.36 2.71
N VAL A 163 3.12 14.86 3.49
CA VAL A 163 1.76 15.15 3.02
C VAL A 163 1.78 16.21 1.91
N PHE A 164 2.59 17.26 2.06
CA PHE A 164 2.77 18.25 1.00
C PHE A 164 3.43 17.67 -0.25
N ASP A 165 4.47 16.83 -0.09
CA ASP A 165 5.11 16.17 -1.22
C ASP A 165 4.10 15.31 -2.02
N ILE A 166 3.18 14.61 -1.34
CA ILE A 166 2.12 13.82 -1.99
C ILE A 166 1.21 14.71 -2.83
N ILE A 167 0.79 15.87 -2.30
CA ILE A 167 -0.07 16.81 -3.03
C ILE A 167 0.65 17.38 -4.25
N ASP A 168 1.91 17.80 -4.09
CA ASP A 168 2.71 18.40 -5.16
C ASP A 168 3.02 17.42 -6.29
N THR A 169 3.22 16.14 -5.96
CA THR A 169 3.62 15.10 -6.91
C THR A 169 2.46 14.23 -7.40
N PHE A 170 1.22 14.48 -6.93
CA PHE A 170 0.08 13.68 -7.37
C PHE A 170 -0.16 13.90 -8.87
N PRO A 171 -0.29 12.82 -9.67
CA PRO A 171 -0.44 12.92 -11.12
C PRO A 171 -1.88 13.30 -11.53
N VAL A 172 -2.35 14.50 -11.18
CA VAL A 172 -3.72 14.98 -11.45
C VAL A 172 -4.03 15.00 -12.95
N ASP A 173 -3.05 15.27 -13.81
CA ASP A 173 -3.23 15.22 -15.26
C ASP A 173 -3.62 13.82 -15.75
N ASP A 174 -3.04 12.79 -15.14
CA ASP A 174 -3.35 11.40 -15.45
C ASP A 174 -4.62 10.95 -14.72
N TYR A 175 -4.87 11.40 -13.49
CA TYR A 175 -6.00 10.97 -12.65
C TYR A 175 -6.90 12.14 -12.22
N PRO A 176 -7.50 12.89 -13.15
CA PRO A 176 -8.22 14.12 -12.81
C PRO A 176 -9.49 13.87 -11.98
N TRP A 177 -10.08 12.68 -12.08
CA TRP A 177 -11.26 12.31 -11.29
C TRP A 177 -10.94 12.03 -9.81
N LEU A 178 -9.66 11.89 -9.43
CA LEU A 178 -9.25 11.69 -8.04
C LEU A 178 -8.94 12.99 -7.31
N GLU A 179 -9.04 14.15 -7.97
CA GLU A 179 -8.75 15.45 -7.35
C GLU A 179 -9.64 15.70 -6.11
N GLN A 180 -10.93 15.38 -6.20
CA GLN A 180 -11.85 15.51 -5.06
C GLN A 180 -11.51 14.54 -3.92
N ASP A 181 -11.11 13.31 -4.25
CA ASP A 181 -10.70 12.31 -3.26
C ASP A 181 -9.40 12.74 -2.54
N LEU A 182 -8.46 13.34 -3.29
CA LEU A 182 -7.20 13.89 -2.79
C LEU A 182 -7.43 15.08 -1.87
N ASP A 183 -8.30 16.03 -2.25
CA ASP A 183 -8.66 17.18 -1.43
C ASP A 183 -9.29 16.76 -0.11
N LEU A 184 -10.17 15.76 -0.16
CA LEU A 184 -10.83 15.23 1.02
C LEU A 184 -9.83 14.53 1.95
N TRP A 185 -8.94 13.69 1.39
CA TRP A 185 -7.83 13.09 2.12
C TRP A 185 -6.96 14.15 2.79
N TYR A 186 -6.54 15.17 2.05
CA TYR A 186 -5.69 16.25 2.55
C TYR A 186 -6.35 17.04 3.69
N SER A 187 -7.63 17.41 3.52
CA SER A 187 -8.42 18.11 4.54
C SER A 187 -8.50 17.33 5.85
N VAL A 188 -8.77 16.02 5.76
CA VAL A 188 -8.89 15.17 6.95
C VAL A 188 -7.52 14.94 7.59
N VAL A 189 -6.50 14.57 6.82
CA VAL A 189 -5.15 14.31 7.36
C VAL A 189 -4.54 15.57 7.97
N SER A 190 -4.66 16.72 7.31
CA SER A 190 -4.15 17.99 7.83
C SER A 190 -4.83 18.37 9.14
N ALA A 191 -6.14 18.19 9.25
CA ALA A 191 -6.85 18.46 10.50
C ALA A 191 -6.43 17.53 11.65
N GLU A 192 -6.19 16.24 11.38
CA GLU A 192 -5.66 15.30 12.39
C GLU A 192 -4.22 15.64 12.79
N LEU A 193 -3.41 16.09 11.82
CA LEU A 193 -2.07 16.60 12.11
C LEU A 193 -2.15 17.88 12.93
N ASP A 194 -3.11 18.76 12.66
CA ASP A 194 -3.23 20.06 13.34
C ASP A 194 -3.79 19.99 14.76
N ALA A 195 -4.50 18.92 15.09
CA ALA A 195 -5.09 18.71 16.42
C ALA A 195 -4.08 18.87 17.57
N GLU A 196 -4.58 19.35 18.72
CA GLU A 196 -3.78 19.48 19.95
C GLU A 196 -3.25 18.13 20.43
N GLU A 197 -4.06 17.08 20.30
CA GLU A 197 -3.67 15.69 20.55
C GLU A 197 -3.55 14.97 19.19
N TYR A 198 -2.32 14.80 18.70
CA TYR A 198 -2.05 14.10 17.46
C TYR A 198 -2.40 12.61 17.57
N ARG A 199 -3.32 12.14 16.70
CA ARG A 199 -3.78 10.75 16.65
C ARG A 199 -3.39 10.09 15.31
N PRO A 200 -2.18 9.50 15.21
CA PRO A 200 -1.67 8.96 13.95
C PRO A 200 -2.54 7.82 13.37
N GLN A 201 -3.31 7.11 14.21
CA GLN A 201 -4.17 6.01 13.77
C GLN A 201 -5.26 6.47 12.78
N LYS A 202 -5.85 7.66 12.99
CA LYS A 202 -6.89 8.17 12.11
C LYS A 202 -6.31 8.68 10.79
N ALA A 203 -5.18 9.39 10.86
CA ALA A 203 -4.44 9.81 9.67
C ALA A 203 -4.00 8.60 8.83
N LEU A 204 -3.53 7.52 9.47
CA LEU A 204 -3.17 6.28 8.78
C LEU A 204 -4.38 5.66 8.10
N LYS A 205 -5.49 5.46 8.82
CA LYS A 205 -6.72 4.88 8.25
C LYS A 205 -7.20 5.65 7.01
N VAL A 206 -7.28 6.97 7.11
CA VAL A 206 -7.75 7.83 6.01
C VAL A 206 -6.80 7.76 4.82
N SER A 207 -5.48 7.72 5.08
CA SER A 207 -4.46 7.55 4.04
C SER A 207 -4.60 6.19 3.35
N GLU A 208 -4.81 5.11 4.10
CA GLU A 208 -5.01 3.78 3.54
C GLU A 208 -6.24 3.69 2.64
N LEU A 209 -7.35 4.33 3.03
CA LEU A 209 -8.57 4.38 2.22
C LEU A 209 -8.33 5.10 0.89
N PHE A 210 -7.81 6.33 0.94
CA PHE A 210 -7.47 7.10 -0.26
C PHE A 210 -6.49 6.35 -1.16
N TRP A 211 -5.43 5.79 -0.58
CA TRP A 211 -4.43 5.02 -1.32
C TRP A 211 -5.01 3.78 -1.98
N THR A 212 -5.99 3.14 -1.35
CA THR A 212 -6.70 2.01 -1.94
C THR A 212 -7.45 2.44 -3.20
N ILE A 213 -8.14 3.60 -3.17
CA ILE A 213 -8.85 4.14 -4.33
C ILE A 213 -7.86 4.38 -5.48
N PHE A 214 -6.77 5.12 -5.22
CA PHE A 214 -5.74 5.41 -6.21
C PHE A 214 -5.11 4.12 -6.76
N CYS A 215 -4.77 3.17 -5.90
CA CYS A 215 -4.14 1.92 -6.31
C CYS A 215 -5.03 1.03 -7.20
N ILE A 216 -6.36 1.14 -7.10
CA ILE A 216 -7.27 0.42 -8.01
C ILE A 216 -7.19 1.01 -9.43
N ASP A 217 -7.12 2.33 -9.57
CA ASP A 217 -6.92 2.97 -10.88
C ASP A 217 -5.50 2.74 -11.41
N LEU A 218 -4.51 2.79 -10.52
CA LEU A 218 -3.12 2.49 -10.84
C LEU A 218 -2.96 1.06 -11.37
N ALA A 219 -3.59 0.07 -10.73
CA ALA A 219 -3.56 -1.32 -11.18
C ALA A 219 -4.09 -1.46 -12.62
N GLN A 220 -5.17 -0.77 -12.96
CA GLN A 220 -5.79 -0.84 -14.29
C GLN A 220 -4.97 -0.14 -15.38
N ARG A 221 -4.17 0.87 -15.03
CA ARG A 221 -3.31 1.60 -15.97
C ARG A 221 -1.92 1.01 -16.09
N GLU A 222 -1.28 0.76 -14.95
CA GLU A 222 0.11 0.32 -14.83
C GLU A 222 0.14 -1.19 -14.57
N ASN A 223 -0.17 -1.95 -15.61
CA ASN A 223 -0.07 -3.41 -15.64
C ASN A 223 0.56 -3.92 -16.94
N THR A 224 0.98 -5.18 -16.91
CA THR A 224 1.61 -5.85 -18.05
C THR A 224 0.59 -6.67 -18.86
N GLY A 225 -0.49 -6.02 -19.31
CA GLY A 225 -1.48 -6.60 -20.24
C GLY A 225 -2.58 -7.43 -19.58
N LEU A 226 -2.99 -7.06 -18.37
CA LEU A 226 -4.11 -7.66 -17.64
C LEU A 226 -5.42 -6.94 -17.95
N THR A 227 -6.53 -7.65 -17.95
CA THR A 227 -7.86 -7.03 -18.04
C THR A 227 -8.35 -6.57 -16.65
N PRO A 228 -9.31 -5.63 -16.59
CA PRO A 228 -9.92 -5.22 -15.33
C PRO A 228 -10.53 -6.39 -14.55
N GLU A 229 -11.11 -7.37 -15.23
CA GLU A 229 -11.69 -8.57 -14.60
C GLU A 229 -10.62 -9.47 -13.96
N GLU A 230 -9.47 -9.63 -14.61
CA GLU A 230 -8.34 -10.38 -14.05
C GLU A 230 -7.77 -9.68 -12.81
N ILE A 231 -7.66 -8.35 -12.85
CA ILE A 231 -7.25 -7.55 -11.68
C ILE A 231 -8.28 -7.69 -10.55
N ALA A 232 -9.57 -7.65 -10.86
CA ALA A 232 -10.64 -7.83 -9.89
C ALA A 232 -10.57 -9.20 -9.20
N GLU A 233 -10.34 -10.26 -9.97
CA GLU A 233 -10.14 -11.62 -9.46
C GLU A 233 -8.96 -11.70 -8.48
N GLU A 234 -7.79 -11.13 -8.82
CA GLU A 234 -6.61 -11.12 -7.93
C GLU A 234 -6.82 -10.26 -6.67
N LEU A 235 -7.67 -9.24 -6.74
CA LEU A 235 -8.04 -8.37 -5.62
C LEU A 235 -9.23 -8.90 -4.79
N ASP A 236 -9.69 -10.13 -5.08
CA ASP A 236 -10.84 -10.79 -4.46
C ASP A 236 -12.08 -9.87 -4.45
N THR A 237 -12.39 -9.31 -5.62
CA THR A 237 -13.56 -8.46 -5.81
C THR A 237 -14.24 -8.74 -7.15
N GLN A 238 -15.54 -8.49 -7.21
CA GLN A 238 -16.33 -8.67 -8.43
C GLN A 238 -16.47 -7.37 -9.24
N ASP A 239 -16.19 -6.23 -8.62
CA ASP A 239 -16.43 -4.90 -9.18
C ASP A 239 -15.43 -3.90 -8.59
N LEU A 240 -14.46 -3.50 -9.41
CA LEU A 240 -13.43 -2.52 -9.02
C LEU A 240 -14.03 -1.14 -8.74
N GLU A 241 -14.96 -0.69 -9.60
CA GLU A 241 -15.61 0.62 -9.46
C GLU A 241 -16.49 0.64 -8.21
N GLY A 242 -17.30 -0.42 -8.02
CA GLY A 242 -18.12 -0.59 -6.82
C GLY A 242 -17.29 -0.60 -5.54
N ARG A 243 -16.12 -1.25 -5.56
CA ARG A 243 -15.18 -1.23 -4.44
C ARG A 243 -14.63 0.16 -4.16
N GLN A 244 -14.24 0.92 -5.18
CA GLN A 244 -13.79 2.31 -4.99
C GLN A 244 -14.90 3.18 -4.42
N GLU A 245 -16.12 3.05 -4.93
CA GLU A 245 -17.28 3.82 -4.47
C GLU A 245 -17.62 3.54 -3.01
N ASP A 246 -17.53 2.29 -2.56
CA ASP A 246 -17.74 1.94 -1.15
C ASP A 246 -16.66 2.54 -0.24
N ILE A 247 -15.40 2.59 -0.70
CA ILE A 247 -14.31 3.25 0.03
C ILE A 247 -14.51 4.77 0.06
N ARG A 248 -14.95 5.38 -1.04
CA ARG A 248 -15.29 6.82 -1.10
C ARG A 248 -16.37 7.18 -0.08
N LYS A 249 -17.44 6.38 0.01
CA LYS A 249 -18.50 6.59 1.01
C LYS A 249 -17.96 6.52 2.44
N GLU A 250 -17.02 5.62 2.74
CA GLU A 250 -16.38 5.57 4.04
C GLU A 250 -15.55 6.84 4.31
N LEU A 251 -14.79 7.29 3.32
CA LEU A 251 -13.97 8.50 3.42
C LEU A 251 -14.84 9.74 3.65
N GLU A 252 -15.93 9.89 2.90
CA GLU A 252 -16.94 10.95 3.09
C GLU A 252 -17.61 10.88 4.47
N LEU A 253 -17.90 9.68 4.98
CA LEU A 253 -18.49 9.51 6.30
C LEU A 253 -17.54 10.03 7.39
N ILE A 254 -16.25 9.69 7.29
CA ILE A 254 -15.21 10.17 8.23
C ILE A 254 -15.12 11.70 8.19
N GLU A 255 -15.17 12.30 7.00
CA GLU A 255 -15.19 13.76 6.84
C GLU A 255 -16.43 14.39 7.50
N ARG A 256 -17.62 13.85 7.23
CA ARG A 256 -18.88 14.37 7.78
C ARG A 256 -18.94 14.27 9.29
N GLU A 257 -18.49 13.14 9.86
CA GLU A 257 -18.42 12.95 11.32
C GLU A 257 -17.49 13.99 11.96
N ARG A 258 -16.34 14.26 11.34
CA ARG A 258 -15.42 15.31 11.78
C ARG A 258 -16.08 16.70 11.72
N SER A 259 -16.71 17.04 10.61
CA SER A 259 -17.34 18.36 10.40
C SER A 259 -18.50 18.61 11.37
N ARG A 260 -19.27 17.56 11.73
CA ARG A 260 -20.28 17.62 12.79
C ARG A 260 -19.67 17.86 14.16
N LEU A 261 -18.64 17.10 14.55
CA LEU A 261 -17.96 17.28 15.82
C LEU A 261 -17.38 18.69 15.96
N HIS A 262 -16.82 19.25 14.88
CA HIS A 262 -16.33 20.62 14.87
C HIS A 262 -17.45 21.64 15.08
N THR A 263 -18.56 21.49 14.36
CA THR A 263 -19.75 22.35 14.52
C THR A 263 -20.29 22.30 15.94
N ASP A 264 -20.41 21.11 16.53
CA ASP A 264 -20.88 20.91 17.90
C ASP A 264 -19.93 21.55 18.92
N LEU A 265 -18.61 21.52 18.69
CA LEU A 265 -17.62 22.17 19.55
C LEU A 265 -17.70 23.70 19.45
N GLU A 266 -17.82 24.25 18.24
CA GLU A 266 -18.01 25.70 18.02
C GLU A 266 -19.32 26.18 18.65
N GLU A 267 -20.43 25.46 18.46
CA GLU A 267 -21.72 25.78 19.09
C GLU A 267 -21.63 25.75 20.62
N ASN A 268 -20.98 24.73 21.20
CA ASN A 268 -20.78 24.65 22.64
C ASN A 268 -19.85 25.75 23.18
N GLN A 269 -18.81 26.13 22.44
CA GLN A 269 -17.93 27.24 22.80
C GLN A 269 -18.67 28.57 22.76
N VAL A 270 -19.47 28.83 21.71
CA VAL A 270 -20.33 30.02 21.60
C VAL A 270 -21.35 30.06 22.74
N VAL A 271 -21.95 28.92 23.10
CA VAL A 271 -22.88 28.83 24.25
C VAL A 271 -22.16 29.08 25.56
N SER A 272 -20.93 28.58 25.74
CA SER A 272 -20.12 28.83 26.94
C SER A 272 -19.71 30.29 27.05
N GLU A 273 -19.23 30.90 25.97
CA GLU A 273 -18.86 32.32 25.93
C GLU A 273 -20.07 33.23 26.14
N ALA A 274 -21.24 32.85 25.60
CA ALA A 274 -22.49 33.55 25.88
C ALA A 274 -22.94 33.40 27.34
N ALA A 275 -22.77 32.21 27.93
CA ALA A 275 -23.09 31.96 29.33
C ALA A 275 -22.15 32.74 30.28
N ASP A 276 -20.85 32.79 29.97
CA ASP A 276 -19.87 33.57 30.71
C ASP A 276 -20.12 35.07 30.56
N GLY A 277 -20.46 35.55 29.36
CA GLY A 277 -20.87 36.93 29.11
C GLY A 277 -22.12 37.34 29.90
N VAL A 278 -23.10 36.44 30.01
CA VAL A 278 -24.31 36.64 30.84
C VAL A 278 -23.98 36.60 32.33
N ALA A 279 -23.09 35.72 32.79
CA ALA A 279 -22.63 35.65 34.17
C ALA A 279 -21.88 36.93 34.58
N ILE A 280 -21.02 37.46 33.71
CA ILE A 280 -20.31 38.73 33.90
C ILE A 280 -21.31 39.90 33.98
N ALA A 281 -22.32 39.92 33.11
CA ALA A 281 -23.36 40.95 33.10
C ALA A 281 -24.30 40.90 34.33
N LEU A 282 -24.60 39.70 34.86
CA LEU A 282 -25.47 39.50 36.02
C LEU A 282 -24.74 39.69 37.37
N LEU A 283 -23.43 39.41 37.44
CA LEU A 283 -22.64 39.51 38.66
C LEU A 283 -21.93 40.87 38.83
N GLY A 284 -21.92 41.73 37.80
CA GLY A 284 -21.43 43.10 37.92
C GLY A 284 -19.96 43.23 38.30
N LEU A 285 -19.12 42.25 37.98
CA LEU A 285 -17.68 42.32 38.23
C LEU A 285 -17.01 43.09 37.08
N SER A 286 -16.69 44.37 37.32
CA SER A 286 -15.73 45.08 36.46
C SER A 286 -14.36 44.40 36.56
N PRO A 287 -13.61 44.30 35.45
CA PRO A 287 -12.21 43.89 35.54
C PRO A 287 -11.46 44.93 36.37
N ALA A 288 -10.76 44.47 37.41
CA ALA A 288 -9.83 45.29 38.17
C ALA A 288 -8.66 45.73 37.27
N PRO A 289 -8.10 46.93 37.48
CA PRO A 289 -7.12 47.56 36.59
C PRO A 289 -5.80 46.78 36.48
#